data_AF-A0A4Q0AVR3-F1
#
_entry.id   AF-A0A4Q0AVR3-F1
#
_cell.length_a   1.000
_cell.length_b   1.000
_cell.length_c   1.000
_cell.angle_alpha   90.00
_cell.angle_beta   90.00
_cell.angle_gamma   90.00
#
_symmetry.space_group_name_H-M   'P 1'
#
loop_
_entity.id
_entity.type
_entity.pdbx_description
1 polymer ?
#
loop_
_entity_poly.entity_id
_entity_poly.type
_entity_poly.pdbx_seq_one_letter_code
_entity_poly.pdbx_strand_id
1 'polypeptide(L)'
;MATATYAYPAGSVVFHVNAVTGVREAIVSAVNINVTLANGTVINYNIAYKNSVYGIATVLESVLYNDIDLALAAYKPLVDLP
;
A
#
# COMPACT_ATOMS: atom_id res chain seq x y z
N MET A 1 -1.58 -24.87 9.63
CA MET A 1 -2.07 -23.48 9.50
C MET A 1 -1.10 -22.72 8.61
N ALA A 2 -1.58 -22.10 7.53
CA ALA A 2 -0.74 -21.21 6.73
C ALA A 2 -0.62 -19.87 7.47
N THR A 3 0.60 -19.46 7.78
CA THR A 3 0.86 -18.14 8.38
C THR A 3 0.89 -17.13 7.24
N ALA A 4 -0.03 -16.17 7.24
CA ALA A 4 0.02 -15.03 6.34
C ALA A 4 1.01 -14.01 6.92
N THR A 5 2.16 -13.85 6.27
CA THR A 5 3.14 -12.81 6.61
C THR A 5 2.74 -11.52 5.91
N TYR A 6 2.70 -10.41 6.65
CA TYR A 6 2.43 -9.08 6.12
C TYR A 6 3.69 -8.22 6.25
N ALA A 7 3.98 -7.38 5.26
CA ALA A 7 5.22 -6.60 5.19
C ALA A 7 5.23 -5.38 6.11
N TYR A 8 4.07 -4.78 6.40
CA TYR A 8 3.98 -3.47 7.05
C TYR A 8 3.07 -3.51 8.31
N PRO A 9 3.62 -3.43 9.53
CA PRO A 9 2.77 -3.37 10.73
C PRO A 9 2.01 -2.03 10.83
N ALA A 10 0.92 -2.02 11.62
CA ALA A 10 0.21 -0.79 11.94
C ALA A 10 1.15 0.20 12.66
N GLY A 11 1.05 1.48 12.29
CA GLY A 11 1.93 2.56 12.73
C GLY A 11 3.15 2.79 11.83
N SER A 12 3.44 1.90 10.88
CA SER A 12 4.57 2.08 9.95
C SER A 12 4.28 3.19 8.93
N VAL A 13 5.33 3.96 8.61
CA VAL A 13 5.33 4.88 7.48
C VAL A 13 5.53 4.08 6.19
N VAL A 14 4.69 4.33 5.21
CA VAL A 14 4.71 3.69 3.89
C VAL A 14 4.47 4.72 2.80
N PHE A 15 4.92 4.41 1.59
CA PHE A 15 4.69 5.21 0.40
C PHE A 15 3.73 4.47 -0.53
N HIS A 16 2.57 5.08 -0.79
CA HIS A 16 1.56 4.56 -1.70
C HIS A 16 1.78 5.12 -3.10
N VAL A 17 1.86 4.22 -4.09
CA VAL A 17 2.00 4.56 -5.51
C VAL A 17 0.63 4.53 -6.19
N ASN A 18 0.25 5.66 -6.78
CA ASN A 18 -1.00 5.77 -7.53
C ASN A 18 -0.75 6.49 -8.87
N ALA A 19 -1.20 5.89 -9.98
CA ALA A 19 -0.97 6.45 -11.31
C ALA A 19 -1.51 7.89 -11.50
N VAL A 20 -2.60 8.24 -10.81
CA VAL A 20 -3.27 9.55 -10.93
C VAL A 20 -2.69 10.58 -9.97
N THR A 21 -2.46 10.19 -8.72
CA THR A 21 -2.07 11.12 -7.63
C THR A 21 -0.58 11.09 -7.29
N GLY A 22 0.19 10.22 -7.94
CA GLY A 22 1.62 10.08 -7.72
C GLY A 22 1.97 9.20 -6.52
N VAL A 23 3.17 9.41 -5.98
CA VAL A 23 3.66 8.77 -4.76
C VAL A 23 3.26 9.61 -3.56
N ARG A 24 2.60 9.01 -2.57
CA ARG A 24 2.12 9.71 -1.37
C ARG A 24 2.56 8.99 -0.11
N GLU A 25 3.10 9.75 0.84
CA GLU A 25 3.45 9.26 2.16
C GLU A 25 2.20 9.06 3.03
N ALA A 26 2.12 7.90 3.67
CA ALA A 26 1.02 7.51 4.53
C ALA A 26 1.52 6.70 5.74
N ILE A 27 0.64 6.52 6.71
CA ILE A 27 0.84 5.67 7.88
C ILE A 27 -0.16 4.52 7.82
N VAL A 28 0.29 3.30 8.08
CA VAL A 28 -0.60 2.14 8.16
C VAL A 28 -1.45 2.24 9.42
N SER A 29 -2.77 2.34 9.27
CA SER A 29 -3.72 2.37 10.38
C SER A 29 -4.20 0.98 10.77
N ALA A 30 -4.37 0.06 9.81
CA ALA A 30 -4.77 -1.32 10.06
C ALA A 30 -4.35 -2.26 8.92
N VAL A 31 -4.20 -3.54 9.26
CA VAL A 31 -3.92 -4.62 8.30
C VAL A 31 -5.15 -5.53 8.20
N ASN A 32 -5.70 -5.67 7.01
CA ASN A 32 -6.90 -6.45 6.71
C ASN A 32 -6.52 -7.66 5.85
N ILE A 33 -6.50 -8.85 6.46
CA ILE A 33 -6.14 -10.10 5.79
C ILE A 33 -7.41 -10.83 5.37
N ASN A 34 -7.67 -10.91 4.07
CA ASN A 34 -8.79 -11.64 3.50
C ASN A 34 -8.29 -12.97 2.91
N VAL A 35 -8.68 -14.07 3.52
CA VAL A 35 -8.37 -15.43 3.02
C VAL A 35 -9.59 -15.97 2.31
N THR A 36 -9.48 -16.21 1.01
CA THR A 36 -10.55 -16.84 0.22
C THR A 36 -10.07 -18.17 -0.33
N LEU A 37 -10.95 -19.18 -0.27
CA LEU A 37 -10.64 -20.54 -0.74
C LEU A 37 -10.37 -20.61 -2.26
N ALA A 38 -10.83 -19.63 -3.03
CA ALA A 38 -10.68 -19.58 -4.49
C ALA A 38 -9.48 -18.76 -4.98
N ASN A 39 -9.13 -17.65 -4.31
CA ASN A 39 -8.13 -16.69 -4.82
C ASN A 39 -6.89 -16.55 -3.92
N GLY A 40 -6.80 -17.37 -2.87
CA GLY A 40 -5.69 -17.32 -1.92
C GLY A 40 -5.83 -16.23 -0.85
N THR A 41 -4.69 -15.81 -0.29
CA THR A 41 -4.62 -14.78 0.76
C THR A 41 -4.36 -13.42 0.14
N VAL A 42 -5.26 -12.47 0.38
CA VAL A 42 -5.12 -11.06 -0.04
C VAL A 42 -4.92 -10.20 1.19
N ILE A 43 -3.83 -9.44 1.21
CA ILE A 43 -3.51 -8.52 2.31
C ILE A 43 -3.80 -7.08 1.83
N ASN A 44 -4.76 -6.44 2.48
CA ASN A 44 -5.09 -5.04 2.29
C ASN A 44 -4.63 -4.22 3.49
N TYR A 45 -4.28 -2.98 3.26
CA TYR A 45 -3.84 -2.04 4.28
C TYR A 45 -4.75 -0.82 4.27
N ASN A 46 -5.24 -0.46 5.44
CA ASN A 46 -5.84 0.85 5.65
C ASN A 46 -4.71 1.82 5.96
N ILE A 47 -4.54 2.81 5.10
CA ILE A 47 -3.50 3.84 5.24
C ILE A 47 -4.15 5.20 5.46
N ALA A 48 -3.48 6.08 6.21
CA ALA A 48 -3.83 7.48 6.37
C ALA A 48 -2.70 8.35 5.84
N TYR A 49 -2.98 9.19 4.83
CA TYR A 49 -1.95 10.07 4.24
C TYR A 49 -1.55 11.19 5.21
N LYS A 50 -0.24 11.43 5.37
CA LYS A 50 0.26 12.47 6.29
C LYS A 50 -0.25 13.88 5.97
N ASN A 51 -0.43 14.20 4.69
CA ASN A 51 -0.87 15.52 4.22
C ASN A 51 -2.34 15.53 3.77
N SER A 52 -3.22 14.75 4.40
CA SER A 52 -4.64 14.76 4.06
C SER A 52 -5.52 14.47 5.28
N VAL A 53 -6.27 15.48 5.74
CA VAL A 53 -7.12 15.43 6.94
C VAL A 53 -8.17 14.32 6.89
N TYR A 54 -8.60 13.91 5.68
CA TYR A 54 -9.57 12.83 5.45
C TYR A 54 -9.08 11.78 4.46
N GLY A 55 -7.78 11.79 4.16
CA GLY A 55 -7.20 10.90 3.16
C GLY A 55 -6.91 9.54 3.76
N ILE A 56 -7.94 8.74 3.97
CA ILE A 56 -7.78 7.31 4.23
C ILE A 56 -8.01 6.53 2.94
N ALA A 57 -7.25 5.45 2.76
CA ALA A 57 -7.44 4.54 1.63
C ALA A 57 -7.22 3.10 2.09
N THR A 58 -7.95 2.17 1.47
CA THR A 58 -7.69 0.74 1.58
C THR A 58 -6.99 0.30 0.30
N VAL A 59 -5.76 -0.20 0.43
CA VAL A 59 -4.90 -0.51 -0.72
C VAL A 59 -4.26 -1.89 -0.56
N LEU A 60 -3.85 -2.49 -1.67
CA LEU A 60 -3.13 -3.76 -1.67
C LEU A 60 -1.69 -3.58 -1.19
N GLU A 61 -1.08 -4.63 -0.66
CA GLU A 61 0.35 -4.64 -0.32
C GLU A 61 1.24 -4.27 -1.51
N SER A 62 0.86 -4.68 -2.72
CA SER A 62 1.64 -4.50 -3.94
C SER A 62 1.84 -3.05 -4.38
N VAL A 63 1.05 -2.11 -3.85
CA VAL A 63 1.16 -0.67 -4.17
C VAL A 63 1.75 0.14 -3.02
N LEU A 64 2.24 -0.54 -1.98
CA LEU A 64 2.90 0.05 -0.83
C LEU A 64 4.37 -0.29 -0.80
N TYR A 65 5.18 0.69 -0.43
CA TYR A 65 6.63 0.57 -0.33
C TYR A 65 7.10 1.16 1.01
N ASN A 66 8.14 0.58 1.59
CA ASN A 66 8.80 1.10 2.80
C ASN A 66 9.78 2.24 2.52
N ASP A 67 10.13 2.45 1.25
CA ASP A 67 11.14 3.41 0.82
C ASP A 67 10.64 4.24 -0.36
N ILE A 68 10.99 5.54 -0.36
CA ILE A 68 10.51 6.49 -1.36
C ILE A 68 11.16 6.27 -2.73
N ASP A 69 12.43 5.85 -2.78
CA ASP A 69 13.13 5.62 -4.04
C ASP A 69 12.56 4.37 -4.74
N LEU A 70 12.24 3.33 -3.96
CA LEU A 70 11.52 2.16 -4.47
C LEU A 70 10.13 2.54 -5.00
N ALA A 71 9.39 3.37 -4.28
CA ALA A 71 8.07 3.84 -4.70
C ALA A 71 8.14 4.67 -6.00
N LEU A 72 9.13 5.55 -6.13
CA LEU A 72 9.34 6.37 -7.34
C LEU A 72 9.77 5.52 -8.53
N ALA A 73 10.63 4.52 -8.32
CA ALA A 73 11.02 3.57 -9.35
C ALA A 73 9.82 2.76 -9.87
N ALA A 74 8.89 2.37 -8.99
CA ALA A 74 7.65 1.71 -9.36
C ALA A 74 6.62 2.64 -10.03
N TYR A 75 6.61 3.92 -9.65
CA TYR A 75 5.71 4.91 -10.25
C TYR A 75 6.09 5.27 -11.68
N LYS A 76 7.39 5.41 -11.98
CA LYS A 76 7.90 5.79 -13.30
C LYS A 76 7.26 5.04 -14.49
N PRO A 77 7.23 3.69 -14.53
CA PRO A 77 6.61 2.96 -15.63
C PRO A 77 5.08 3.15 -15.74
N LEU A 78 4.40 3.57 -14.66
CA LEU A 78 2.96 3.86 -14.69
C LEU A 78 2.64 5.18 -15.37
N VAL A 79 3.60 6.12 -15.41
CA VAL A 79 3.45 7.44 -16.04
C VAL A 79 4.00 7.45 -17.46
N ASP A 80 5.04 6.64 -17.73
CA ASP A 80 5.67 6.53 -19.04
C ASP A 80 4.85 5.68 -20.04
N LEU A 81 3.69 5.16 -19.63
CA LEU A 81 2.74 4.48 -20.52
C LEU A 81 1.94 5.54 -21.33
N PRO A 82 2.02 5.54 -22.67
CA PRO A 82 1.38 6.53 -23.54
C PRO A 82 -0.15 6.46 -23.55
#